data_AF-A0A8J8E259-F1
#
_entry.id   AF-A0A8J8E259-F1
#
_cell.length_a   1.000
_cell.length_b   1.000
_cell.length_c   1.000
_cell.angle_alpha   90.00
_cell.angle_beta   90.00
_cell.angle_gamma   90.00
#
_symmetry.space_group_name_H-M   'P 1'
#
loop_
_entity.id
_entity.type
_entity.pdbx_description
1 polymer ?
#
loop_
_entity_poly.entity_id
_entity_poly.type
_entity_poly.pdbx_seq_one_letter_code
_entity_poly.pdbx_strand_id
1 'polypeptide(L)'
;RIKPEKYFGVEKTWIEEFQVPITDREKTVVDCLDKPRYCGGIIEVAKAFMEELNAETLRGYALRMNNSAVIRRLGYLCDYFGVDIDLPKPKPKTRNYVLLDPTMPREGHVDSKWRVIANVELEGLE
;
A
#
# COMPACT_ATOMS: atom_id res chain seq x y z
N ARG A 1 -17.44 -4.24 4.49
CA ARG A 1 -17.87 -4.56 3.10
C ARG A 1 -17.03 -3.72 2.14
N ILE A 2 -16.49 -4.31 1.07
CA ILE A 2 -15.70 -3.58 0.06
C ILE A 2 -16.65 -2.87 -0.89
N LYS A 3 -16.32 -1.64 -1.32
CA LYS A 3 -17.14 -0.90 -2.28
C LYS A 3 -16.92 -1.41 -3.71
N PRO A 4 -17.95 -1.47 -4.56
CA PRO A 4 -17.83 -1.91 -5.97
C PRO A 4 -16.67 -1.25 -6.73
N GLU A 5 -16.44 0.05 -6.51
CA GLU A 5 -15.38 0.81 -7.18
C GLU A 5 -13.96 0.29 -6.92
N LYS A 6 -13.77 -0.49 -5.84
CA LYS A 6 -12.48 -1.11 -5.47
C LYS A 6 -12.28 -2.51 -6.06
N TYR A 7 -13.25 -3.03 -6.82
CA TYR A 7 -13.13 -4.29 -7.56
C TYR A 7 -12.57 -4.03 -8.96
N PHE A 8 -11.25 -4.16 -9.10
CA PHE A 8 -10.51 -4.00 -10.36
C PHE A 8 -9.16 -4.69 -10.26
N GLY A 9 -8.35 -4.66 -11.33
CA GLY A 9 -7.03 -5.31 -11.33
C GLY A 9 -7.14 -6.81 -11.05
N VAL A 10 -8.18 -7.43 -11.62
CA VAL A 10 -8.47 -8.86 -11.48
C VAL A 10 -8.18 -9.51 -12.82
N GLU A 11 -7.33 -10.53 -12.79
CA GLU A 11 -7.03 -11.39 -13.91
C GLU A 11 -7.46 -12.82 -13.61
N LYS A 12 -7.49 -13.67 -14.64
CA LYS A 12 -7.76 -15.09 -14.49
C LYS A 12 -6.45 -15.85 -14.59
N THR A 13 -6.10 -16.59 -13.55
CA THR A 13 -4.95 -17.47 -13.55
C THR A 13 -5.39 -18.93 -13.47
N TRP A 14 -4.52 -19.83 -13.93
CA TRP A 14 -4.71 -21.27 -13.74
C TRP A 14 -4.04 -21.70 -12.43
N ILE A 15 -4.81 -22.33 -11.55
CA ILE A 15 -4.31 -23.00 -10.35
C ILE A 15 -4.75 -24.45 -10.48
N GLU A 16 -3.78 -25.33 -10.72
CA GLU A 16 -4.03 -26.73 -11.10
C GLU A 16 -4.97 -26.79 -12.31
N GLU A 17 -6.15 -27.41 -12.15
CA GLU A 17 -7.15 -27.61 -13.19
C GLU A 17 -8.21 -26.50 -13.21
N PHE A 18 -8.11 -25.52 -12.32
CA PHE A 18 -9.13 -24.48 -12.15
C PHE A 18 -8.65 -23.12 -12.64
N GLN A 19 -9.51 -22.44 -13.39
CA GLN A 19 -9.31 -21.04 -13.73
C GLN A 19 -9.93 -20.16 -12.63
N VAL A 20 -9.10 -19.44 -11.88
CA VAL A 20 -9.51 -18.65 -10.71
C VAL A 20 -9.26 -17.17 -10.96
N PRO A 21 -10.23 -16.29 -10.65
CA PRO A 21 -10.00 -14.85 -10.65
C PRO A 21 -9.13 -14.45 -9.46
N ILE A 22 -8.00 -13.81 -9.71
CA ILE A 22 -7.08 -13.28 -8.70
C ILE A 22 -6.75 -11.83 -9.01
N THR A 23 -6.38 -11.06 -7.99
CA THR A 23 -5.83 -9.72 -8.22
C THR A 23 -4.42 -9.82 -8.78
N ASP A 24 -4.07 -8.91 -9.69
CA ASP A 24 -2.69 -8.73 -10.12
C ASP A 24 -1.81 -8.23 -8.94
N ARG A 25 -0.49 -8.15 -9.16
CA ARG A 25 0.48 -7.82 -8.09
C ARG A 25 0.24 -6.43 -7.53
N GLU A 26 0.13 -5.41 -8.38
CA GLU A 26 -0.03 -4.02 -7.96
C GLU A 26 -1.37 -3.81 -7.25
N LYS A 27 -2.43 -4.49 -7.71
CA LYS A 27 -3.73 -4.45 -7.05
C LYS A 27 -3.67 -5.08 -5.68
N THR A 28 -2.99 -6.22 -5.57
CA THR A 28 -2.79 -6.91 -4.29
C THR A 28 -2.07 -6.00 -3.30
N VAL A 29 -1.01 -5.30 -3.72
CA VAL A 29 -0.30 -4.32 -2.88
C VAL A 29 -1.25 -3.22 -2.38
N VAL A 30 -2.00 -2.55 -3.27
CA VAL A 30 -2.87 -1.44 -2.83
C VAL A 30 -4.07 -1.90 -1.98
N ASP A 31 -4.56 -3.12 -2.18
CA ASP A 31 -5.59 -3.72 -1.33
C ASP A 31 -5.06 -3.98 0.08
N CYS A 32 -3.83 -4.50 0.17
CA CYS A 32 -3.17 -4.73 1.44
C CYS A 32 -2.87 -3.40 2.16
N LEU A 33 -2.47 -2.34 1.44
CA LEU A 33 -2.34 -0.99 2.02
C LEU A 33 -3.67 -0.40 2.50
N ASP A 34 -4.78 -0.72 1.83
CA ASP A 34 -6.13 -0.27 2.22
C ASP A 34 -6.59 -0.98 3.50
N LYS A 35 -6.27 -2.27 3.63
CA LYS A 35 -6.67 -3.11 4.77
C LYS A 35 -5.55 -4.03 5.26
N PRO A 36 -4.52 -3.47 5.93
CA PRO A 36 -3.35 -4.24 6.38
C PRO A 36 -3.70 -5.44 7.28
N ARG A 37 -4.80 -5.34 8.03
CA ARG A 37 -5.32 -6.43 8.88
C ARG A 37 -5.60 -7.74 8.14
N TYR A 38 -5.80 -7.72 6.81
CA TYR A 38 -6.13 -8.91 6.02
C TYR A 38 -4.93 -9.54 5.32
N CYS A 39 -3.73 -8.98 5.51
CA CYS A 39 -2.50 -9.47 4.91
C CYS A 39 -1.37 -9.63 5.94
N GLY A 40 -1.67 -9.72 7.24
CA GLY A 40 -0.62 -9.84 8.27
C GLY A 40 0.06 -8.52 8.65
N GLY A 41 -0.48 -7.37 8.24
CA GLY A 41 0.08 -6.05 8.54
C GLY A 41 0.87 -5.47 7.37
N ILE A 42 1.49 -4.31 7.58
CA ILE A 42 2.29 -3.61 6.58
C ILE A 42 3.61 -4.31 6.27
N ILE A 43 4.17 -5.06 7.22
CA ILE A 43 5.42 -5.81 7.00
C ILE A 43 5.30 -6.71 5.77
N GLU A 44 4.19 -7.43 5.61
CA GLU A 44 3.97 -8.30 4.45
C GLU A 44 3.83 -7.50 3.14
N VAL A 45 3.30 -6.28 3.21
CA VAL A 45 3.21 -5.39 2.04
C VAL A 45 4.56 -4.82 1.68
N ALA A 46 5.38 -4.48 2.68
CA ALA A 46 6.73 -3.97 2.49
C ALA A 46 7.60 -5.00 1.75
N LYS A 47 7.44 -6.30 2.04
CA LYS A 47 8.15 -7.36 1.31
C LYS A 47 7.86 -7.37 -0.20
N ALA A 48 6.68 -6.91 -0.63
CA ALA A 48 6.35 -6.84 -2.05
C ALA A 48 7.21 -5.83 -2.82
N PHE A 49 7.91 -4.92 -2.14
CA PHE A 49 8.85 -3.98 -2.77
C PHE A 49 10.18 -4.63 -3.15
N MET A 50 10.47 -5.84 -2.68
CA MET A 50 11.59 -6.66 -3.16
C MET A 50 11.31 -7.34 -4.51
N GLU A 51 10.04 -7.36 -4.93
CA GLU A 51 9.61 -7.93 -6.20
C GLU A 51 9.52 -6.84 -7.29
N GLU A 52 9.51 -7.27 -8.56
CA GLU A 52 9.34 -6.35 -9.69
C GLU A 52 7.87 -5.88 -9.77
N LEU A 53 7.63 -4.63 -9.34
CA LEU A 53 6.34 -3.94 -9.44
C LEU A 53 6.37 -2.88 -10.54
N ASN A 54 5.31 -2.81 -11.34
CA ASN A 54 5.14 -1.74 -12.29
C ASN A 54 4.66 -0.46 -11.58
N ALA A 55 5.58 0.52 -11.44
CA ALA A 55 5.31 1.77 -10.73
C ALA A 55 4.14 2.58 -11.32
N GLU A 56 3.94 2.57 -12.64
CA GLU A 56 2.85 3.29 -13.29
C GLU A 56 1.49 2.66 -12.97
N THR A 57 1.40 1.33 -13.04
CA THR A 57 0.21 0.57 -12.65
C THR A 57 -0.09 0.76 -11.16
N LEU A 58 0.93 0.64 -10.30
CA LEU A 58 0.80 0.82 -8.85
C LEU A 58 0.28 2.23 -8.51
N ARG A 59 0.80 3.26 -9.17
CA ARG A 59 0.33 4.64 -9.05
C ARG A 59 -1.13 4.75 -9.47
N GLY A 60 -1.47 4.27 -10.66
CA GLY A 60 -2.84 4.33 -11.19
C GLY A 60 -3.84 3.66 -10.25
N TYR A 61 -3.46 2.52 -9.68
CA TYR A 61 -4.29 1.77 -8.75
C TYR A 61 -4.44 2.46 -7.40
N ALA A 62 -3.36 2.99 -6.83
CA ALA A 62 -3.41 3.74 -5.59
C ALA A 62 -4.31 4.98 -5.69
N LEU A 63 -4.29 5.68 -6.82
CA LEU A 63 -5.19 6.81 -7.09
C LEU A 63 -6.65 6.35 -7.24
N ARG A 64 -6.89 5.25 -7.96
CA ARG A 64 -8.22 4.67 -8.14
C ARG A 64 -8.87 4.21 -6.83
N MET A 65 -8.07 3.82 -5.83
CA MET A 65 -8.59 3.42 -4.51
C MET A 65 -9.32 4.55 -3.78
N ASN A 66 -9.11 5.82 -4.17
CA ASN A 66 -9.71 7.00 -3.57
C ASN A 66 -9.63 6.99 -2.03
N ASN A 67 -8.47 6.59 -1.51
CA ASN A 67 -8.20 6.53 -0.08
C ASN A 67 -6.85 7.18 0.22
N SER A 68 -6.89 8.33 0.90
CA SER A 68 -5.67 9.07 1.24
C SER A 68 -4.70 8.26 2.11
N ALA A 69 -5.17 7.32 2.94
CA ALA A 69 -4.29 6.48 3.74
C ALA A 69 -3.47 5.52 2.87
N VAL A 70 -4.05 4.98 1.78
CA VAL A 70 -3.33 4.13 0.81
C VAL A 70 -2.21 4.92 0.16
N ILE A 71 -2.51 6.10 -0.38
CA ILE A 71 -1.53 6.98 -1.04
C ILE A 71 -0.38 7.34 -0.09
N ARG A 72 -0.69 7.65 1.18
CA ARG A 72 0.30 8.07 2.18
C ARG A 72 1.21 6.93 2.61
N ARG A 73 0.65 5.75 2.84
CA ARG A 73 1.44 4.55 3.15
C ARG A 73 2.32 4.14 1.98
N LEU A 74 1.75 4.13 0.76
CA LEU A 74 2.50 3.83 -0.45
C LEU A 74 3.66 4.81 -0.63
N GLY A 75 3.41 6.12 -0.55
CA GLY A 75 4.45 7.13 -0.70
C GLY A 75 5.56 7.01 0.33
N TYR A 76 5.21 6.70 1.60
CA TYR A 76 6.21 6.43 2.64
C TYR A 76 7.07 5.20 2.31
N LEU A 77 6.44 4.08 1.91
CA LEU A 77 7.18 2.86 1.56
C LEU A 77 8.06 3.06 0.32
N CYS A 78 7.57 3.76 -0.70
CA CYS A 78 8.36 4.09 -1.88
C CYS A 78 9.59 4.94 -1.55
N ASP A 79 9.45 5.95 -0.67
CA ASP A 79 10.59 6.71 -0.19
C ASP A 79 11.58 5.84 0.58
N TYR A 80 11.08 4.92 1.42
CA TYR A 80 11.91 4.02 2.21
C TYR A 80 12.73 3.06 1.33
N PHE A 81 12.09 2.46 0.31
CA PHE A 81 12.72 1.51 -0.60
C PHE A 81 13.37 2.15 -1.85
N GLY A 82 13.41 3.49 -1.94
CA GLY A 82 14.01 4.19 -3.08
C GLY A 82 13.27 4.02 -4.42
N VAL A 83 11.97 3.72 -4.38
CA VAL A 83 11.14 3.57 -5.59
C VAL A 83 10.61 4.95 -6.02
N ASP A 84 11.00 5.39 -7.21
CA ASP A 84 10.49 6.65 -7.77
C ASP A 84 9.06 6.48 -8.29
N ILE A 85 8.12 7.18 -7.65
CA ILE A 85 6.71 7.17 -8.02
C ILE A 85 6.11 8.57 -7.76
N ASP A 86 5.44 9.11 -8.77
CA ASP A 86 4.75 10.39 -8.63
C ASP A 86 3.41 10.21 -7.91
N LEU A 87 3.36 10.41 -6.60
CA LEU A 87 2.11 10.36 -5.83
C LEU A 87 1.72 11.73 -5.29
N PRO A 88 0.41 12.06 -5.25
CA PRO A 88 -0.06 13.34 -4.74
C PRO A 88 0.23 13.44 -3.24
N LYS A 89 1.17 14.33 -2.90
CA LYS A 89 1.56 14.57 -1.51
C LYS A 89 0.39 15.15 -0.71
N PRO A 90 0.27 14.84 0.59
CA PRO A 90 -0.71 15.46 1.46
C PRO A 90 -0.64 16.98 1.40
N LYS A 91 -1.80 17.64 1.33
CA LYS A 91 -1.87 19.11 1.37
C LYS A 91 -1.23 19.64 2.66
N PRO A 92 -0.59 20.83 2.64
CA PRO A 92 0.02 21.41 3.84
C PRO A 92 -0.94 21.53 5.04
N LYS A 93 -2.23 21.78 4.76
CA LYS A 93 -3.30 21.91 5.78
C LYS A 93 -3.78 20.57 6.37
N THR A 94 -3.33 19.42 5.86
CA THR A 94 -3.69 18.11 6.41
C THR A 94 -3.11 17.96 7.82
N ARG A 95 -3.97 18.01 8.83
CA ARG A 95 -3.57 17.93 10.25
C ARG A 95 -3.44 16.51 10.77
N ASN A 96 -4.17 15.55 10.19
CA ASN A 96 -4.18 14.19 10.70
C ASN A 96 -2.97 13.40 10.23
N TYR A 97 -2.52 12.46 11.05
CA TYR A 97 -1.51 11.46 10.71
C TYR A 97 -2.15 10.08 10.63
N VAL A 98 -1.80 9.31 9.60
CA VAL A 98 -2.21 7.91 9.48
C VAL A 98 -1.12 7.04 10.07
N LEU A 99 -1.50 5.94 10.73
CA LEU A 99 -0.55 4.89 11.06
C LEU A 99 -0.07 4.25 9.76
N LEU A 100 1.24 3.99 9.70
CA LEU A 100 1.81 3.12 8.68
C LEU A 100 1.07 1.79 8.76
N ASP A 101 1.18 1.10 9.90
CA ASP A 101 0.42 -0.11 10.18
C ASP A 101 -0.72 0.12 11.20
N PRO A 102 -2.00 0.10 10.79
CA PRO A 102 -3.13 0.23 11.70
C PRO A 102 -3.36 -1.00 12.59
N THR A 103 -2.62 -2.10 12.41
CA THR A 103 -2.65 -3.29 13.26
C THR A 103 -1.69 -3.20 14.45
N MET A 104 -0.79 -2.21 14.46
CA MET A 104 0.22 -1.98 15.49
C MET A 104 -0.12 -0.79 16.40
N PRO A 105 0.44 -0.72 17.63
CA PRO A 105 0.28 0.42 18.53
C PRO A 105 0.64 1.76 17.89
N ARG A 106 0.09 2.87 18.39
CA ARG A 106 0.37 4.24 17.90
C ARG A 106 1.67 4.77 18.51
N GLU A 107 2.77 4.09 18.25
CA GLU A 107 4.10 4.41 18.78
C GLU A 107 5.11 4.30 17.65
N GLY A 108 5.87 5.36 17.39
CA GLY A 108 6.80 5.38 16.27
C GLY A 108 7.15 6.77 15.79
N HIS A 109 8.02 6.85 14.79
CA HIS A 109 8.50 8.12 14.27
C HIS A 109 7.45 8.79 13.38
N VAL A 110 7.49 10.12 13.33
CA VAL A 110 6.55 10.92 12.55
C VAL A 110 7.21 11.34 11.24
N ASP A 111 6.76 10.78 10.12
CA ASP A 111 7.09 11.28 8.80
C ASP A 111 6.16 12.44 8.44
N SER A 112 6.74 13.64 8.30
CA SER A 112 5.98 14.85 7.97
C SER A 112 5.63 14.97 6.48
N LYS A 113 6.40 14.32 5.59
CA LYS A 113 6.25 14.40 4.14
C LYS A 113 4.95 13.74 3.68
N TRP A 114 4.71 12.50 4.10
CA TRP A 114 3.49 11.73 3.85
C TRP A 114 2.49 11.77 5.00
N ARG A 115 2.84 12.48 6.09
CA ARG A 115 2.03 12.57 7.30
C ARG A 115 1.77 11.16 7.88
N VAL A 116 2.77 10.30 7.91
CA VAL A 116 2.65 8.93 8.41
C VAL A 116 3.28 8.85 9.81
N ILE A 117 2.68 8.08 10.72
CA ILE A 117 3.37 7.61 11.93
C ILE A 117 3.88 6.22 11.58
N ALA A 118 5.18 6.09 11.40
CA ALA A 118 5.84 4.83 11.11
C ALA A 118 6.00 4.06 12.42
N ASN A 119 4.98 3.26 12.70
CA ASN A 119 4.78 2.52 13.94
C ASN A 119 5.10 1.03 13.81
N VAL A 120 5.99 0.71 12.88
CA VAL A 120 6.51 -0.62 12.64
C VAL A 120 7.92 -0.48 12.09
N GLU A 121 8.82 -1.36 12.51
CA GLU A 121 10.20 -1.40 12.02
C GLU A 121 10.22 -2.13 10.67
N LEU A 122 10.89 -1.53 9.69
CA LEU A 122 11.09 -2.10 8.35
C LEU A 122 12.53 -2.59 8.14
N GLU A 123 13.37 -2.50 9.18
CA GLU A 123 14.78 -2.88 9.12
C GLU A 123 14.96 -4.34 8.68
N GLY A 124 15.94 -4.57 7.79
CA GLY A 124 16.25 -5.91 7.27
C GLY A 124 15.40 -6.36 6.08
N LEU A 125 14.63 -5.45 5.47
CA LEU A 125 13.88 -5.69 4.23
C LEU A 125 14.50 -5.01 2.99
N GLU A 126 15.72 -4.47 3.11
CA GLU A 126 16.48 -3.79 2.03
C GLU A 126 17.25 -4.77 1.13
#